data_AF-A0A7D4XD61-F1
#
_entry.id   AF-A0A7D4XD61-F1
#
_cell.length_a   1.000
_cell.length_b   1.000
_cell.length_c   1.000
_cell.angle_alpha   90.00
_cell.angle_beta   90.00
_cell.angle_gamma   90.00
#
_symmetry.space_group_name_H-M   'P 1'
#
loop_
_entity.id
_entity.type
_entity.pdbx_description
1 polymer ?
#
loop_
_entity_poly.entity_id
_entity_poly.type
_entity_poly.pdbx_seq_one_letter_code
_entity_poly.pdbx_strand_id
1 'polypeptide(L)'
;MEKLQSGEMSYNNSFTISRSRLLINLKLIYYRLFARLYGFAGRRNDVVMVNSTWTHGHISKLWGPRNIYIIFPPCDTSSFEELPLHRRENRFRIVSIGQFRPEKDHKLQLRILDTFLRKLSSTEASWVELVLIGGCRNKEDKDRVIELRRLAKSLHIEDAVRFEIGI
;
A
#
# COMPACT_ATOMS: atom_id res chain seq x y z
N MET A 1 12.64 -0.26 12.66
CA MET A 1 13.34 0.35 13.81
C MET A 1 13.47 1.85 13.60
N GLU A 2 14.02 2.31 12.47
CA GLU A 2 14.17 3.75 12.13
C GLU A 2 12.87 4.54 12.22
N LYS A 3 11.77 4.08 11.59
CA LYS A 3 10.45 4.78 11.67
C LYS A 3 9.84 4.88 13.08
N LEU A 4 10.23 4.00 14.01
CA LEU A 4 9.80 4.09 15.41
C LEU A 4 10.67 5.04 16.22
N GLN A 5 11.96 5.09 15.89
CA GLN A 5 12.93 5.99 16.50
C GLN A 5 12.71 7.44 16.04
N SER A 6 12.23 7.65 14.82
CA SER A 6 11.83 8.96 14.30
C SER A 6 10.48 9.46 14.82
N GLY A 7 9.70 8.63 15.53
CA GLY A 7 8.39 9.00 16.06
C GLY A 7 7.30 9.19 14.98
N GLU A 8 7.57 8.81 13.73
CA GLU A 8 6.61 8.95 12.63
C GLU A 8 5.34 8.12 12.89
N MET A 9 4.19 8.80 12.82
CA MET A 9 2.89 8.15 12.90
C MET A 9 2.68 7.29 11.66
N SER A 10 2.45 6.00 11.87
CA SER A 10 2.13 5.03 10.82
C SER A 10 0.99 4.15 11.32
N TYR A 11 0.32 3.43 10.42
CA TYR A 11 -0.83 2.59 10.75
C TYR A 11 -0.57 1.56 11.86
N ASN A 12 0.70 1.22 12.15
CA ASN A 12 1.12 0.27 13.18
C ASN A 12 1.69 0.92 14.47
N ASN A 13 1.56 2.25 14.62
CA ASN A 13 1.97 2.97 15.82
C ASN A 13 0.78 3.74 16.39
N SER A 14 0.25 3.26 17.52
CA SER A 14 -0.80 3.98 18.23
C SER A 14 -0.27 5.28 18.86
N PHE A 15 -1.13 6.29 18.90
CA PHE A 15 -0.86 7.61 19.47
C PHE A 15 -0.38 7.56 20.94
N THR A 16 -0.79 6.54 21.70
CA THR A 16 -0.40 6.34 23.10
C THR A 16 1.06 5.90 23.24
N ILE A 17 1.58 5.12 22.29
CA ILE A 17 2.96 4.63 22.34
C ILE A 17 3.95 5.74 21.93
N SER A 18 3.58 6.62 21.01
CA SER A 18 4.47 7.70 20.53
C SER A 18 4.77 8.78 21.58
N ARG A 19 3.94 8.90 22.63
CA ARG A 19 4.11 9.91 23.69
C ARG A 19 4.93 9.45 24.91
N SER A 20 5.14 8.15 25.09
CA SER A 20 5.85 7.63 26.27
C SER A 20 7.22 7.07 25.90
N ARG A 21 8.28 7.72 26.38
CA ARG A 21 9.67 7.25 26.20
C ARG A 21 9.88 5.84 26.75
N LEU A 22 9.18 5.47 27.82
CA LEU A 22 9.23 4.12 28.40
C LEU A 22 8.57 3.08 27.48
N LEU A 23 7.38 3.37 26.95
CA LEU A 23 6.69 2.44 26.03
C LEU A 23 7.46 2.29 24.71
N ILE A 24 8.09 3.35 24.22
CA ILE A 24 8.99 3.29 23.06
C ILE A 24 10.18 2.38 23.36
N ASN A 25 10.86 2.57 24.49
CA ASN A 25 12.02 1.76 24.88
C ASN A 25 11.64 0.27 25.05
N LEU A 26 10.51 -0.03 25.69
CA LEU A 26 9.98 -1.39 25.80
C LEU A 26 9.69 -1.99 24.43
N LYS A 27 9.02 -1.24 23.54
CA LYS A 27 8.72 -1.68 22.18
C LYS A 27 10.00 -1.92 21.36
N LEU A 28 11.05 -1.13 21.58
CA LEU A 28 12.37 -1.34 20.96
C LEU A 28 13.06 -2.60 21.48
N ILE A 29 13.01 -2.87 22.79
CA ILE A 29 13.54 -4.12 23.37
C ILE A 29 12.80 -5.32 22.79
N TYR A 30 11.47 -5.25 22.75
CA TYR A 30 10.61 -6.26 22.12
C TYR A 30 11.04 -6.52 20.67
N TYR A 31 11.18 -5.48 19.84
CA TYR A 31 11.58 -5.66 18.44
C TYR A 31 13.00 -6.20 18.29
N ARG A 32 13.94 -5.84 19.17
CA ARG A 32 15.29 -6.42 19.18
C ARG A 32 15.25 -7.90 19.52
N LEU A 33 14.47 -8.30 20.53
CA LEU A 33 14.32 -9.71 20.89
C LEU A 33 13.66 -10.49 19.74
N PHE A 34 12.56 -9.97 19.19
CA PHE A 34 11.89 -10.56 18.04
C PHE A 34 12.84 -10.72 16.85
N ALA A 35 13.59 -9.67 16.48
CA ALA A 35 14.56 -9.74 15.39
C ALA A 35 15.64 -10.81 15.61
N ARG A 36 16.10 -11.00 16.85
CA ARG A 36 17.07 -12.06 17.18
C ARG A 36 16.48 -13.46 17.03
N LEU A 37 15.27 -13.69 17.54
CA LEU A 37 14.57 -14.97 17.43
C LEU A 37 14.23 -15.29 15.96
N TYR A 38 13.72 -14.30 15.23
CA TYR A 38 13.43 -14.39 13.80
C TYR A 38 14.70 -14.70 12.99
N GLY A 39 15.80 -14.02 13.28
CA GLY A 39 17.10 -14.30 12.67
C GLY A 39 17.65 -15.70 13.02
N PHE A 40 17.46 -16.16 14.26
CA PHE A 40 17.86 -17.51 14.66
C PHE A 40 17.08 -18.60 13.90
N ALA A 41 15.76 -18.47 13.79
CA ALA A 41 14.94 -19.39 13.00
C ALA A 41 15.33 -19.34 11.51
N GLY A 42 15.52 -18.13 10.98
CA GLY A 42 15.91 -17.91 9.59
C GLY A 42 17.22 -18.58 9.17
N ARG A 43 18.23 -18.60 10.06
CA ARG A 43 19.54 -19.24 9.81
C ARG A 43 19.50 -20.76 9.66
N ARG A 44 18.40 -21.42 10.04
CA ARG A 44 18.26 -22.87 9.98
C ARG A 44 17.81 -23.38 8.60
N ASN A 45 17.49 -22.50 7.67
CA ASN A 45 17.07 -22.88 6.32
C ASN A 45 18.30 -23.08 5.43
N ASP A 46 18.31 -24.17 4.65
CA ASP A 46 19.38 -24.46 3.68
C ASP A 46 19.34 -23.52 2.46
N VAL A 47 18.13 -23.16 2.03
CA VAL A 47 17.85 -22.27 0.90
C VAL A 47 16.75 -21.30 1.28
N VAL A 48 16.96 -20.02 0.99
CA VAL A 48 15.96 -18.96 1.22
C VAL A 48 15.67 -18.25 -0.09
N MET A 49 14.38 -18.04 -0.39
CA MET A 49 13.92 -17.34 -1.59
C MET A 49 13.21 -16.04 -1.19
N VAL A 50 13.51 -14.95 -1.89
CA VAL A 50 12.93 -13.63 -1.64
C VAL A 50 12.50 -12.98 -2.95
N ASN A 51 11.48 -12.13 -2.91
CA ASN A 51 10.83 -11.58 -4.11
C ASN A 51 11.39 -10.23 -4.59
N SER A 52 12.42 -9.69 -3.95
CA SER A 52 13.00 -8.40 -4.33
C SER A 52 14.38 -8.18 -3.75
N THR A 53 15.13 -7.24 -4.34
CA THR A 53 16.42 -6.77 -3.81
C THR A 53 16.29 -6.15 -2.41
N TRP A 54 15.18 -5.44 -2.15
CA TRP A 54 14.94 -4.86 -0.83
C TRP A 54 14.73 -5.95 0.23
N THR A 55 13.87 -6.93 -0.07
CA THR A 55 13.61 -8.06 0.84
C THR A 55 14.88 -8.87 1.07
N HIS A 56 15.69 -9.09 0.02
CA HIS A 56 17.00 -9.72 0.13
C HIS A 56 17.91 -9.01 1.12
N GLY A 57 18.12 -7.71 0.94
CA GLY A 57 18.98 -6.92 1.85
C GLY A 57 18.46 -6.94 3.29
N HIS A 58 17.14 -6.88 3.47
CA HIS A 58 16.51 -6.93 4.78
C HIS A 58 16.72 -8.28 5.48
N ILE A 59 16.46 -9.39 4.79
CA ILE A 59 16.62 -10.75 5.32
C ILE A 59 18.09 -11.07 5.54
N SER A 60 18.98 -10.70 4.62
CA SER A 60 20.43 -10.88 4.78
C SER A 60 20.95 -10.19 6.04
N LYS A 61 20.52 -8.94 6.30
CA LYS A 61 20.90 -8.20 7.52
C LYS A 61 20.35 -8.83 8.81
N LEU A 62 19.12 -9.37 8.78
CA LEU A 62 18.48 -9.93 9.98
C LEU A 62 18.96 -11.34 10.29
N TRP A 63 19.03 -12.18 9.27
CA TRP A 63 19.26 -13.62 9.42
C TRP A 63 20.75 -13.93 9.30
N GLY A 64 21.48 -13.29 8.38
CA GLY A 64 22.88 -13.62 8.07
C GLY A 64 23.17 -14.89 7.23
N PRO A 65 22.22 -15.61 6.59
CA PRO A 65 22.55 -16.74 5.73
C PRO A 65 23.14 -16.25 4.41
N ARG A 66 23.99 -17.10 3.81
CA ARG A 66 24.68 -16.83 2.54
C ARG A 66 23.91 -17.30 1.31
N ASN A 67 22.94 -18.20 1.50
CA ASN A 67 22.18 -18.86 0.42
C ASN A 67 20.77 -18.22 0.26
N ILE A 68 20.73 -16.91 0.02
CA ILE A 68 19.47 -16.19 -0.27
C ILE A 68 19.43 -15.89 -1.76
N TYR A 69 18.35 -16.31 -2.43
CA TYR A 69 18.16 -16.12 -3.86
C TYR A 69 16.97 -15.22 -4.13
N ILE A 70 17.14 -14.26 -5.03
CA ILE A 70 16.04 -13.43 -5.51
C ILE A 70 15.29 -14.20 -6.59
N ILE A 71 14.02 -14.50 -6.31
CA ILE A 71 13.11 -15.15 -7.25
C ILE A 71 11.86 -14.29 -7.33
N PHE A 72 11.66 -13.68 -8.49
CA PHE A 72 10.45 -12.92 -8.75
C PHE A 72 9.30 -13.90 -8.99
N PRO A 73 8.12 -13.70 -8.35
CA PRO A 73 6.97 -14.55 -8.61
C PRO A 73 6.58 -14.43 -10.09
N PRO A 74 6.28 -15.55 -10.77
CA PRO A 74 5.81 -15.49 -12.15
C PRO A 74 4.44 -14.80 -12.21
N CYS A 75 4.16 -14.16 -13.33
CA CYS A 75 2.87 -13.56 -13.64
C CYS A 75 2.40 -14.13 -14.98
N ASP A 76 1.26 -14.83 -14.96
CA ASP A 76 0.61 -15.26 -16.19
C ASP A 76 -0.02 -14.04 -16.88
N THR A 77 0.37 -13.81 -18.12
CA THR A 77 -0.04 -12.65 -18.92
C THR A 77 -0.93 -13.04 -20.11
N SER A 78 -1.18 -14.34 -20.30
CA SER A 78 -1.87 -14.87 -21.49
C SER A 78 -3.23 -14.20 -21.70
N SER A 79 -4.02 -14.05 -20.62
CA SER A 79 -5.34 -13.40 -20.68
C SER A 79 -5.27 -11.88 -20.93
N PHE A 80 -4.16 -11.22 -20.59
CA PHE A 80 -3.96 -9.80 -20.86
C PHE A 80 -3.58 -9.54 -22.32
N GLU A 81 -2.85 -10.47 -22.94
CA GLU A 81 -2.46 -10.39 -24.36
C GLU A 81 -3.67 -10.47 -25.30
N GLU A 82 -4.74 -11.15 -24.87
CA GLU A 82 -6.01 -11.24 -25.62
C GLU A 82 -6.84 -9.94 -25.59
N LEU A 83 -6.51 -8.98 -24.71
CA LEU A 83 -7.29 -7.75 -24.56
C LEU A 83 -7.09 -6.80 -25.76
N PRO A 84 -8.16 -6.25 -26.34
CA PRO A 84 -8.04 -5.35 -27.47
C PRO A 84 -7.37 -4.03 -27.05
N LEU A 85 -6.35 -3.60 -27.80
CA LEU A 85 -5.64 -2.33 -27.58
C LEU A 85 -6.42 -1.09 -28.03
N HIS A 86 -7.67 -1.25 -28.48
CA HIS A 86 -8.50 -0.15 -28.97
C HIS A 86 -9.13 0.62 -27.82
N ARG A 87 -8.85 1.93 -27.79
CA ARG A 87 -9.39 2.85 -26.81
C ARG A 87 -10.85 3.16 -27.14
N ARG A 88 -11.78 2.70 -26.30
CA ARG A 88 -13.23 2.85 -26.52
C ARG A 88 -13.77 4.24 -26.15
N GLU A 89 -13.06 5.00 -25.33
CA GLU A 89 -13.52 6.29 -24.79
C GLU A 89 -12.37 7.31 -24.72
N ASN A 90 -12.68 8.58 -24.97
CA ASN A 90 -11.76 9.72 -24.81
C ASN A 90 -11.64 10.19 -23.35
N ARG A 91 -11.64 9.27 -22.38
CA ARG A 91 -11.37 9.58 -20.97
C ARG A 91 -9.92 9.33 -20.60
N PHE A 92 -9.39 10.18 -19.73
CA PHE A 92 -8.09 9.99 -19.08
C PHE A 92 -8.30 9.26 -17.76
N ARG A 93 -8.18 7.93 -17.79
CA ARG A 93 -8.35 7.08 -16.60
C ARG A 93 -7.03 6.88 -15.87
N ILE A 94 -7.04 7.21 -14.59
CA ILE A 94 -6.02 6.84 -13.61
C ILE A 94 -6.56 5.61 -12.89
N VAL A 95 -5.83 4.49 -12.92
CA VAL A 95 -6.27 3.25 -12.27
C VAL A 95 -5.38 2.95 -11.08
N SER A 96 -5.98 2.78 -9.90
CA SER A 96 -5.31 2.28 -8.71
C SER A 96 -5.88 0.91 -8.34
N ILE A 97 -5.04 -0.12 -8.44
CA ILE A 97 -5.41 -1.51 -8.15
C ILE A 97 -4.80 -1.92 -6.81
N GLY A 98 -5.66 -2.27 -5.85
CA GLY A 98 -5.24 -2.75 -4.54
C GLY A 98 -6.39 -2.86 -3.56
N GLN A 99 -6.30 -3.80 -2.63
CA GLN A 99 -7.30 -3.95 -1.57
C GLN A 99 -7.40 -2.68 -0.72
N PHE A 100 -8.60 -2.41 -0.19
CA PHE A 100 -8.88 -1.21 0.61
C PHE A 100 -8.28 -1.28 2.01
N ARG A 101 -6.98 -0.99 2.10
CA ARG A 101 -6.17 -1.15 3.32
C ARG A 101 -5.49 0.16 3.75
N PRO A 102 -5.16 0.34 5.05
CA PRO A 102 -4.52 1.55 5.56
C PRO A 102 -3.20 1.88 4.86
N GLU A 103 -2.36 0.87 4.64
CA GLU A 103 -1.04 1.02 4.02
C GLU A 103 -1.08 1.45 2.55
N LYS A 104 -2.24 1.34 1.89
CA LYS A 104 -2.45 1.77 0.50
C LYS A 104 -2.79 3.26 0.36
N ASP A 105 -3.09 3.92 1.48
CA ASP A 105 -3.36 5.35 1.60
C ASP A 105 -4.20 5.96 0.45
N HIS A 106 -5.37 5.35 0.21
CA HIS A 106 -6.32 5.85 -0.80
C HIS A 106 -6.80 7.28 -0.51
N LYS A 107 -6.74 7.74 0.76
CA LYS A 107 -7.10 9.10 1.13
C LYS A 107 -6.15 10.11 0.50
N LEU A 108 -4.85 9.81 0.47
CA LEU A 108 -3.86 10.63 -0.22
C LEU A 108 -4.13 10.68 -1.73
N GLN A 109 -4.50 9.56 -2.35
CA GLN A 109 -4.83 9.52 -3.78
C GLN A 109 -5.99 10.46 -4.13
N LEU A 110 -7.05 10.49 -3.31
CA LEU A 110 -8.18 11.43 -3.50
C LEU A 110 -7.74 12.89 -3.36
N ARG A 111 -6.86 13.20 -2.41
CA ARG A 111 -6.32 14.57 -2.23
C ARG A 111 -5.41 14.98 -3.39
N ILE A 112 -4.61 14.05 -3.92
CA ILE A 112 -3.80 14.26 -5.11
C ILE A 112 -4.71 14.55 -6.31
N LEU A 113 -5.79 13.78 -6.47
CA LEU A 113 -6.76 14.01 -7.54
C LEU A 113 -7.41 15.40 -7.43
N ASP A 114 -7.92 15.80 -6.26
CA ASP A 114 -8.47 17.14 -6.04
C ASP A 114 -7.45 18.24 -6.40
N THR A 115 -6.20 18.10 -5.93
CA THR A 115 -5.13 19.05 -6.25
C THR A 115 -4.82 19.08 -7.76
N PHE A 116 -4.86 17.93 -8.42
CA PHE A 116 -4.62 17.81 -9.85
C PHE A 116 -5.74 18.46 -10.66
N LEU A 117 -7.01 18.16 -10.35
CA LEU A 117 -8.18 18.72 -11.04
C LEU A 117 -8.23 20.26 -10.93
N ARG A 118 -7.85 20.83 -9.78
CA ARG A 118 -7.77 22.30 -9.58
C ARG A 118 -6.75 23.00 -10.48
N LYS A 119 -5.80 22.27 -11.06
CA LYS A 119 -4.80 22.81 -11.99
C LYS A 119 -5.24 22.75 -13.46
N LEU A 120 -6.37 22.11 -13.74
CA LEU A 120 -6.90 21.93 -15.08
C LEU A 120 -8.03 22.93 -15.36
N SER A 121 -8.29 23.20 -16.63
CA SER A 121 -9.54 23.86 -17.03
C SER A 121 -10.74 22.94 -16.75
N SER A 122 -11.94 23.51 -16.65
CA SER A 122 -13.18 22.74 -16.44
C SER A 122 -13.41 21.69 -17.53
N THR A 123 -13.00 21.98 -18.76
CA THR A 123 -13.13 21.06 -19.90
C THR A 123 -12.19 19.87 -19.75
N GLU A 124 -10.92 20.12 -19.43
CA GLU A 124 -9.93 19.06 -19.22
C GLU A 124 -10.27 18.19 -18.00
N ALA A 125 -10.69 18.81 -16.89
CA ALA A 125 -11.07 18.11 -15.67
C ALA A 125 -12.23 17.14 -15.91
N SER A 126 -13.18 17.47 -16.80
CA SER A 126 -14.33 16.62 -17.12
C SER A 126 -13.97 15.26 -17.73
N TRP A 127 -12.79 15.16 -18.36
CA TRP A 127 -12.32 13.92 -19.00
C TRP A 127 -11.49 13.03 -18.08
N VAL A 128 -11.12 13.52 -16.89
CA VAL A 128 -10.30 12.77 -15.93
C VAL A 128 -11.19 11.89 -15.05
N GLU A 129 -10.75 10.65 -14.82
CA GLU A 129 -11.42 9.71 -13.92
C GLU A 129 -10.38 8.89 -13.15
N LEU A 130 -10.50 8.84 -11.82
CA LEU A 130 -9.77 7.93 -10.96
C LEU A 130 -10.62 6.69 -10.67
N VAL A 131 -10.16 5.53 -11.10
CA VAL A 131 -10.79 4.24 -10.83
C VAL A 131 -10.01 3.52 -9.72
N LEU A 132 -10.62 3.41 -8.55
CA LEU A 132 -10.10 2.66 -7.41
C LEU A 132 -10.67 1.24 -7.44
N ILE A 133 -9.82 0.26 -7.77
CA ILE A 133 -10.19 -1.15 -7.91
C ILE A 133 -9.62 -1.94 -6.73
N GLY A 134 -10.47 -2.63 -5.96
CA GLY A 134 -9.98 -3.37 -4.80
C GLY A 134 -10.99 -4.28 -4.11
N GLY A 135 -10.49 -5.32 -3.47
CA GLY A 135 -11.29 -6.19 -2.62
C GLY A 135 -11.52 -5.61 -1.22
N CYS A 136 -12.69 -5.93 -0.64
CA CYS A 136 -13.00 -5.72 0.79
C CYS A 136 -13.22 -7.08 1.46
N ARG A 137 -12.40 -7.41 2.46
CA ARG A 137 -12.43 -8.74 3.10
C ARG A 137 -13.29 -8.78 4.36
N ASN A 138 -13.41 -7.66 5.05
CA ASN A 138 -14.06 -7.54 6.34
C ASN A 138 -14.84 -6.22 6.46
N LYS A 139 -15.49 -6.02 7.60
CA LYS A 139 -16.26 -4.80 7.88
C LYS A 139 -15.36 -3.56 7.84
N GLU A 140 -14.14 -3.65 8.33
CA GLU A 140 -13.18 -2.53 8.36
C GLU A 140 -12.79 -2.06 6.95
N ASP A 141 -12.60 -2.98 6.01
CA ASP A 141 -12.33 -2.62 4.60
C ASP A 141 -13.56 -1.91 3.99
N LYS A 142 -14.78 -2.39 4.29
CA LYS A 142 -16.04 -1.74 3.82
C LYS A 142 -16.21 -0.34 4.43
N ASP A 143 -15.95 -0.19 5.72
CA ASP A 143 -16.02 1.09 6.41
C ASP A 143 -15.01 2.09 5.81
N ARG A 144 -13.80 1.64 5.44
CA ARG A 144 -12.83 2.48 4.72
C ARG A 144 -13.35 2.95 3.38
N VAL A 145 -14.01 2.09 2.59
CA VAL A 145 -14.63 2.53 1.33
C VAL A 145 -15.68 3.61 1.59
N ILE A 146 -16.52 3.44 2.61
CA ILE A 146 -17.54 4.43 2.97
C ILE A 146 -16.89 5.76 3.34
N GLU A 147 -15.81 5.74 4.14
CA GLU A 147 -15.03 6.94 4.44
C GLU A 147 -14.44 7.59 3.19
N LEU A 148 -13.90 6.80 2.25
CA LEU A 148 -13.34 7.32 0.99
C LEU A 148 -14.40 7.98 0.12
N ARG A 149 -15.60 7.39 0.03
CA ARG A 149 -16.73 7.99 -0.70
C ARG A 149 -17.18 9.31 -0.05
N ARG A 150 -17.22 9.37 1.28
CA ARG A 150 -17.51 10.63 2.00
C ARG A 150 -16.44 11.68 1.74
N LEU A 151 -15.16 11.28 1.74
CA LEU A 151 -14.05 12.17 1.45
C LEU A 151 -14.13 12.74 0.02
N ALA A 152 -14.40 11.88 -0.98
CA ALA A 152 -14.57 12.33 -2.37
C ALA A 152 -15.68 13.38 -2.49
N LYS A 153 -16.83 13.16 -1.83
CA LYS A 153 -17.93 14.16 -1.76
C LYS A 153 -17.51 15.45 -1.08
N SER A 154 -16.78 15.37 0.03
CA SER A 154 -16.31 16.57 0.74
C SER A 154 -15.27 17.38 -0.03
N LEU A 155 -14.58 16.74 -0.98
CA LEU A 155 -13.62 17.38 -1.89
C LEU A 155 -14.30 17.84 -3.19
N HIS A 156 -15.58 17.54 -3.40
CA HIS A 156 -16.31 17.82 -4.65
C HIS A 156 -15.69 17.19 -5.89
N ILE A 157 -15.18 15.96 -5.76
CA ILE A 157 -14.56 15.18 -6.86
C ILE A 157 -15.27 13.86 -7.13
N GLU A 158 -16.45 13.62 -6.54
CA GLU A 158 -17.16 12.34 -6.62
C GLU A 158 -17.45 11.90 -8.07
N ASP A 159 -17.71 12.84 -8.98
CA ASP A 159 -17.97 12.55 -10.39
C ASP A 159 -16.71 12.11 -11.16
N ALA A 160 -15.53 12.44 -10.62
CA ALA A 160 -14.24 12.04 -11.14
C ALA A 160 -13.69 10.77 -10.46
N VAL A 161 -14.44 10.13 -9.55
CA VAL A 161 -13.96 8.95 -8.81
C VAL A 161 -14.93 7.79 -8.93
N ARG A 162 -14.42 6.67 -9.48
CA ARG A 162 -15.13 5.39 -9.58
C ARG A 162 -14.52 4.38 -8.61
N PHE A 163 -15.36 3.68 -7.88
CA PHE A 163 -14.95 2.61 -6.96
C PHE A 163 -15.47 1.28 -7.48
N GLU A 164 -14.56 0.37 -7.80
CA GLU A 164 -14.85 -1.01 -8.22
C GLU A 164 -14.45 -1.97 -7.10
N ILE A 165 -15.44 -2.63 -6.50
CA ILE A 165 -15.26 -3.44 -5.29
C ILE A 165 -15.70 -4.87 -5.57
N GLY A 166 -14.81 -5.83 -5.28
CA GLY A 166 -15.15 -7.24 -5.41
C GLY A 166 -15.18 -7.77 -6.85
N ILE A 167 -14.41 -7.13 -7.73
CA ILE A 167 -13.98 -7.74 -9.00
C ILE A 167 -12.90 -8.79 -8.70
#